data_AF-A0A423PGX1-F1
#
_entry.id   AF-A0A423PGX1-F1
#
_cell.length_a   1.000
_cell.length_b   1.000
_cell.length_c   1.000
_cell.angle_alpha   90.00
_cell.angle_beta   90.00
_cell.angle_gamma   90.00
#
_symmetry.space_group_name_H-M   'P 1'
#
loop_
_entity.id
_entity.type
_entity.pdbx_description
1 polymer ?
#
loop_
_entity_poly.entity_id
_entity_poly.type
_entity_poly.pdbx_seq_one_letter_code
_entity_poly.pdbx_strand_id
1 'polypeptide(L)'
;MPSRLYRWLRLAPGEAGPVVGSFFYFFFLLAGYFVLRPVRDEMGIQGGVDQLAWVFTATFVTMLAIVPAFGWAVRRFARRALVMVCYGASIGVIALFFVLMQADVAPAWTARAFFVWTSVFNLFVISLFWSVMNDVFDKHQSLRLFGVISAGGSAGAIVGPALTAALAERLGTVDLLLISIGLLIAATGCALAVMSSAAGSASRARPGRAERTGSIWAGAVHVFRSPYLLAICVFIMAYASLSTFLYFEQAHIVAAAFDDSATRTRVFAGMDLATNTLTLGLQFFATARLVAWLGLPIALAMIPVAVAAGFGALGLAPTLVVLVVFQVVRRAGNYALTKPAREMLFGVVPREDKYKAKNFIDTVVYRFGDAVSGWVYTGLGVLGLGLAGLALVAAPLALAWAALGFMLGQTRERRARADTAGDTTIEQERAR
;
A
#
# COMPACT_ATOMS: atom_id res chain seq x y z
N MET A 1 4.31 26.34 -31.75
CA MET A 1 4.52 26.73 -30.33
C MET A 1 4.33 25.49 -29.47
N PRO A 2 5.32 25.00 -28.70
CA PRO A 2 5.03 23.94 -27.74
C PRO A 2 4.00 24.50 -26.76
N SER A 3 2.84 23.83 -26.65
CA SER A 3 1.72 24.26 -25.81
C SER A 3 2.21 24.49 -24.37
N ARG A 4 1.60 25.43 -23.63
CA ARG A 4 1.99 25.77 -22.24
C ARG A 4 2.16 24.52 -21.35
N LEU A 5 1.44 23.44 -21.68
CA LEU A 5 1.54 22.11 -21.09
C LEU A 5 2.93 21.45 -21.20
N TYR A 6 3.60 21.52 -22.36
CA TYR A 6 4.96 20.98 -22.54
C TYR A 6 5.99 21.67 -21.64
N ARG A 7 5.81 22.99 -21.45
CA ARG A 7 6.72 23.81 -20.64
C ARG A 7 6.51 23.59 -19.14
N TRP A 8 5.26 23.40 -18.72
CA TRP A 8 4.91 23.05 -17.33
C TRP A 8 5.33 21.63 -16.95
N LEU A 9 5.12 20.65 -17.83
CA LEU A 9 5.49 19.25 -17.61
C LEU A 9 6.96 18.94 -17.97
N ARG A 10 7.71 19.95 -18.42
CA ARG A 10 9.11 19.85 -18.87
C ARG A 10 9.35 18.69 -19.85
N LEU A 11 8.42 18.46 -20.78
CA LEU A 11 8.48 17.37 -21.76
C LEU A 11 9.40 17.72 -22.92
N ALA A 12 10.29 16.80 -23.32
CA ALA A 12 11.02 16.92 -24.57
C ALA A 12 10.18 16.42 -25.77
N PRO A 13 10.48 16.85 -27.01
CA PRO A 13 9.83 16.32 -28.21
C PRO A 13 9.98 14.80 -28.28
N GLY A 14 8.87 14.07 -28.48
CA GLY A 14 8.85 12.60 -28.52
C GLY A 14 8.57 11.91 -27.17
N GLU A 15 8.68 12.61 -26.03
CA GLU A 15 8.42 12.02 -24.71
C GLU A 15 6.93 11.98 -24.33
N ALA A 16 6.09 12.78 -24.99
CA ALA A 16 4.68 12.93 -24.62
C ALA A 16 3.88 11.62 -24.76
N GLY A 17 4.11 10.83 -25.82
CA GLY A 17 3.42 9.57 -26.06
C GLY A 17 3.66 8.55 -24.93
N PRO A 18 4.93 8.16 -24.65
CA PRO A 18 5.25 7.25 -23.56
C PRO A 18 4.77 7.73 -22.18
N VAL A 19 4.83 9.05 -21.91
CA VAL A 19 4.36 9.61 -20.62
C VAL A 19 2.85 9.52 -20.48
N VAL A 20 2.08 9.90 -21.50
CA VAL A 20 0.62 9.80 -21.49
C VAL A 20 0.18 8.34 -21.43
N GLY A 21 0.82 7.45 -22.19
CA GLY A 21 0.58 6.02 -22.12
C GLY A 21 0.86 5.45 -20.72
N SER A 22 1.93 5.90 -20.06
CA SER A 22 2.30 5.48 -18.70
C SER A 22 1.33 6.04 -17.65
N PHE A 23 0.86 7.27 -17.82
CA PHE A 23 -0.18 7.88 -16.99
C PHE A 23 -1.46 7.04 -17.02
N PHE A 24 -1.98 6.75 -18.22
CA PHE A 24 -3.21 5.97 -18.37
C PHE A 24 -3.02 4.50 -17.97
N TYR A 25 -1.83 3.94 -18.22
CA TYR A 25 -1.48 2.63 -17.70
C TYR A 25 -1.63 2.59 -16.17
N PHE A 26 -1.00 3.52 -15.44
CA PHE A 26 -1.09 3.52 -13.98
C PHE A 26 -2.51 3.83 -13.48
N PHE A 27 -3.21 4.75 -14.18
CA PHE A 27 -4.59 5.09 -13.89
C PHE A 27 -5.52 3.88 -13.96
N PHE A 28 -5.55 3.16 -15.09
CA PHE A 28 -6.44 2.02 -15.26
C PHE A 28 -6.07 0.88 -14.31
N LEU A 29 -4.78 0.68 -14.07
CA LEU A 29 -4.28 -0.34 -13.16
C LEU A 29 -4.77 -0.11 -11.73
N LEU A 30 -4.63 1.11 -11.22
CA LEU A 30 -5.05 1.44 -9.86
C LEU A 30 -6.56 1.57 -9.77
N ALA A 31 -7.23 2.08 -10.78
CA ALA A 31 -8.69 2.10 -10.82
C ALA A 31 -9.25 0.68 -10.71
N GLY A 32 -8.73 -0.29 -11.48
CA GLY A 32 -9.15 -1.69 -11.38
C GLY A 32 -8.92 -2.30 -10.00
N TYR A 33 -7.72 -2.11 -9.44
CA TYR A 33 -7.43 -2.57 -8.07
C TYR A 33 -8.36 -1.95 -7.02
N PHE A 34 -8.59 -0.64 -7.10
CA PHE A 34 -9.43 0.06 -6.15
C PHE A 34 -10.94 -0.17 -6.38
N VAL A 35 -11.35 -0.73 -7.52
CA VAL A 35 -12.70 -1.31 -7.68
C VAL A 35 -12.81 -2.64 -6.93
N LEU A 36 -11.78 -3.50 -7.01
CA LEU A 36 -11.74 -4.79 -6.32
C LEU A 36 -11.61 -4.66 -4.81
N ARG A 37 -10.99 -3.60 -4.30
CA ARG A 37 -10.68 -3.46 -2.88
C ARG A 37 -11.92 -3.40 -1.97
N PRO A 38 -12.95 -2.58 -2.25
CA PRO A 38 -14.20 -2.61 -1.49
C PRO A 38 -14.91 -3.96 -1.58
N VAL A 39 -14.90 -4.60 -2.76
CA VAL A 39 -15.46 -5.94 -2.96
C VAL A 39 -14.72 -6.96 -2.10
N ARG A 40 -13.39 -6.88 -2.03
CA ARG A 40 -12.56 -7.71 -1.14
C ARG A 40 -12.96 -7.52 0.32
N ASP A 41 -13.15 -6.28 0.76
CA ASP A 41 -13.53 -6.01 2.14
C ASP A 41 -14.93 -6.56 2.47
N GLU A 42 -15.87 -6.54 1.52
CA GLU A 42 -17.17 -7.22 1.66
C GLU A 42 -17.05 -8.75 1.66
N MET A 43 -16.21 -9.32 0.78
CA MET A 43 -15.93 -10.76 0.79
C MET A 43 -15.25 -11.21 2.10
N GLY A 44 -14.55 -10.31 2.80
CA GLY A 44 -14.06 -10.56 4.15
C GLY A 44 -15.20 -10.81 5.15
N ILE A 45 -16.31 -10.08 5.02
CA ILE A 45 -17.51 -10.27 5.84
C ILE A 45 -18.26 -11.54 5.40
N GLN A 46 -18.52 -11.72 4.10
CA GLN A 46 -19.21 -12.92 3.58
C GLN A 46 -18.44 -14.22 3.86
N GLY A 47 -17.11 -14.15 3.88
CA GLY A 47 -16.25 -15.25 4.29
C GLY A 47 -16.38 -15.63 5.76
N GLY A 48 -17.09 -14.84 6.56
CA GLY A 48 -17.27 -15.01 8.01
C GLY A 48 -16.28 -14.17 8.79
N VAL A 49 -16.80 -13.20 9.56
CA VAL A 49 -15.99 -12.25 10.33
C VAL A 49 -15.10 -12.95 11.38
N ASP A 50 -15.58 -14.05 11.96
CA ASP A 50 -14.82 -14.85 12.94
C ASP A 50 -13.61 -15.57 12.31
N GLN A 51 -13.58 -15.70 10.98
CA GLN A 51 -12.52 -16.38 10.24
C GLN A 51 -11.46 -15.43 9.68
N LEU A 52 -11.55 -14.13 9.98
CA LEU A 52 -10.60 -13.13 9.49
C LEU A 52 -9.15 -13.43 9.92
N ALA A 53 -8.92 -13.97 11.12
CA ALA A 53 -7.59 -14.37 11.58
C ALA A 53 -6.96 -15.44 10.66
N TRP A 54 -7.76 -16.43 10.25
CA TRP A 54 -7.33 -17.43 9.27
C TRP A 54 -7.07 -16.84 7.89
N VAL A 55 -7.93 -15.93 7.42
CA VAL A 55 -7.77 -15.27 6.12
C VAL A 55 -6.49 -14.42 6.07
N PHE A 56 -6.18 -13.71 7.16
CA PHE A 56 -4.94 -12.93 7.29
C PHE A 56 -3.71 -13.84 7.36
N THR A 57 -3.81 -14.96 8.08
CA THR A 57 -2.77 -16.01 8.13
C THR A 57 -2.52 -16.60 6.74
N ALA A 58 -3.57 -16.95 6.00
CA ALA A 58 -3.48 -17.45 4.64
C ALA A 58 -2.86 -16.41 3.69
N THR A 59 -3.20 -15.12 3.86
CA THR A 59 -2.58 -14.02 3.11
C THR A 59 -1.08 -13.94 3.38
N PHE A 60 -0.66 -14.04 4.64
CA PHE A 60 0.75 -14.02 5.02
C PHE A 60 1.54 -15.19 4.40
N VAL A 61 1.04 -16.42 4.57
CA VAL A 61 1.67 -17.64 4.01
C VAL A 61 1.74 -17.56 2.49
N THR A 62 0.66 -17.14 1.84
CA THR A 62 0.61 -16.99 0.37
C THR A 62 1.60 -15.95 -0.12
N MET A 63 1.73 -14.79 0.57
CA MET A 63 2.74 -13.79 0.22
C MET A 63 4.16 -14.33 0.37
N LEU A 64 4.45 -15.07 1.44
CA LEU A 64 5.77 -15.66 1.68
C LEU A 64 6.18 -16.63 0.57
N ALA A 65 5.22 -17.36 0.00
CA ALA A 65 5.44 -18.25 -1.14
C ALA A 65 5.55 -17.50 -2.48
N ILE A 66 4.66 -16.54 -2.75
CA ILE A 66 4.56 -15.89 -4.06
C ILE A 66 5.65 -14.84 -4.28
N VAL A 67 6.07 -14.10 -3.25
CA VAL A 67 7.07 -13.02 -3.42
C VAL A 67 8.41 -13.55 -3.97
N PRO A 68 9.01 -14.66 -3.45
CA PRO A 68 10.21 -15.25 -4.04
C PRO A 68 9.99 -15.78 -5.46
N ALA A 69 8.84 -16.41 -5.73
CA ALA A 69 8.48 -16.93 -7.05
C ALA A 69 8.37 -15.81 -8.09
N PHE A 70 7.73 -14.71 -7.73
CA PHE A 70 7.63 -13.51 -8.55
C PHE A 70 9.01 -12.88 -8.79
N GLY A 71 9.83 -12.76 -7.75
CA GLY A 71 11.21 -12.27 -7.88
C GLY A 71 12.06 -13.14 -8.82
N TRP A 72 11.86 -14.45 -8.80
CA TRP A 72 12.49 -15.38 -9.76
C TRP A 72 11.96 -15.18 -11.18
N ALA A 73 10.65 -15.06 -11.36
CA ALA A 73 10.02 -14.85 -12.67
C ALA A 73 10.50 -13.56 -13.34
N VAL A 74 10.59 -12.46 -12.58
CA VAL A 74 11.11 -11.16 -13.05
C VAL A 74 12.54 -11.26 -13.59
N ARG A 75 13.36 -12.18 -13.06
CA ARG A 75 14.74 -12.39 -13.53
C ARG A 75 14.83 -13.28 -14.77
N ARG A 76 13.84 -14.17 -14.98
CA ARG A 76 13.92 -15.24 -15.99
C ARG A 76 13.19 -14.91 -17.29
N PHE A 77 12.11 -14.13 -17.22
CA PHE A 77 11.23 -13.83 -18.34
C PHE A 77 11.42 -12.41 -18.87
N ALA A 78 11.23 -12.23 -20.17
CA ALA A 78 11.19 -10.90 -20.79
C ALA A 78 10.03 -10.08 -20.23
N ARG A 79 10.25 -8.77 -20.03
CA ARG A 79 9.26 -7.89 -19.37
C ARG A 79 7.89 -7.91 -20.02
N ARG A 80 7.87 -7.86 -21.35
CA ARG A 80 6.63 -7.92 -22.14
C ARG A 80 5.85 -9.21 -21.89
N ALA A 81 6.54 -10.36 -21.88
CA ALA A 81 5.92 -11.65 -21.60
C ALA A 81 5.38 -11.70 -20.18
N LEU A 82 6.14 -11.21 -19.20
CA LEU A 82 5.73 -11.18 -17.81
C LEU A 82 4.47 -10.34 -17.58
N VAL A 83 4.39 -9.14 -18.20
CA VAL A 83 3.18 -8.29 -18.15
C VAL A 83 1.98 -9.02 -18.74
N MET A 84 2.12 -9.60 -19.94
CA MET A 84 1.02 -10.31 -20.60
C MET A 84 0.54 -11.52 -19.78
N VAL A 85 1.46 -12.33 -19.27
CA VAL A 85 1.12 -13.52 -18.48
C VAL A 85 0.50 -13.13 -17.15
N CYS A 86 1.10 -12.20 -16.40
CA CYS A 86 0.60 -11.82 -15.08
C CYS A 86 -0.77 -11.12 -15.17
N TYR A 87 -0.94 -10.16 -16.09
CA TYR A 87 -2.22 -9.46 -16.21
C TYR A 87 -3.29 -10.32 -16.89
N GLY A 88 -2.92 -11.12 -17.90
CA GLY A 88 -3.83 -12.09 -18.51
C GLY A 88 -4.31 -13.15 -17.50
N ALA A 89 -3.39 -13.72 -16.70
CA ALA A 89 -3.75 -14.64 -15.64
C ALA A 89 -4.63 -13.97 -14.57
N SER A 90 -4.35 -12.71 -14.22
CA SER A 90 -5.18 -11.96 -13.26
C SER A 90 -6.60 -11.76 -13.79
N ILE A 91 -6.75 -11.38 -15.05
CA ILE A 91 -8.05 -11.24 -15.71
C ILE A 91 -8.79 -12.59 -15.68
N GLY A 92 -8.11 -13.69 -16.03
CA GLY A 92 -8.69 -15.02 -15.97
C GLY A 92 -9.14 -15.44 -14.56
N VAL A 93 -8.35 -15.12 -13.53
CA VAL A 93 -8.72 -15.40 -12.14
C VAL A 93 -9.89 -14.53 -11.67
N ILE A 94 -9.94 -13.25 -12.02
CA ILE A 94 -11.11 -12.39 -11.72
C ILE A 94 -12.36 -12.93 -12.42
N ALA A 95 -12.25 -13.35 -13.69
CA ALA A 95 -13.36 -13.95 -14.43
C ALA A 95 -13.82 -15.28 -13.80
N LEU A 96 -12.89 -16.10 -13.31
CA LEU A 96 -13.21 -17.32 -12.57
C LEU A 96 -13.97 -16.99 -11.28
N PHE A 97 -13.50 -16.01 -10.49
CA PHE A 97 -14.20 -15.58 -9.29
C PHE A 97 -15.59 -15.01 -9.59
N PHE A 98 -15.75 -14.25 -10.67
CA PHE A 98 -17.05 -13.79 -11.14
C PHE A 98 -18.00 -14.97 -11.39
N VAL A 99 -17.57 -15.99 -12.14
CA VAL A 99 -18.39 -17.18 -12.40
C VAL A 99 -18.72 -17.94 -11.11
N LEU A 100 -17.72 -18.17 -10.25
CA LEU A 100 -17.92 -18.90 -8.98
C LEU A 100 -18.88 -18.18 -8.03
N MET A 101 -18.80 -16.85 -7.97
CA MET A 101 -19.68 -16.02 -7.14
C MET A 101 -21.11 -15.95 -7.72
N GLN A 102 -21.26 -15.79 -9.03
CA GLN A 102 -22.59 -15.82 -9.67
C GLN A 102 -23.27 -17.18 -9.56
N ALA A 103 -22.50 -18.26 -9.58
CA ALA A 103 -23.01 -19.62 -9.42
C ALA A 103 -23.21 -20.04 -7.94
N ASP A 104 -22.91 -19.15 -6.98
CA ASP A 104 -22.96 -19.42 -5.54
C ASP A 104 -22.19 -20.69 -5.11
N VAL A 105 -21.05 -20.96 -5.77
CA VAL A 105 -20.24 -22.14 -5.51
C VAL A 105 -19.44 -21.92 -4.23
N ALA A 106 -19.79 -22.64 -3.17
CA ALA A 106 -19.10 -22.60 -1.87
C ALA A 106 -18.81 -21.15 -1.40
N PRO A 107 -19.84 -20.31 -1.22
CA PRO A 107 -19.72 -18.84 -1.14
C PRO A 107 -18.69 -18.37 -0.11
N ALA A 108 -18.69 -18.95 1.09
CA ALA A 108 -17.74 -18.60 2.14
C ALA A 108 -16.27 -18.89 1.74
N TRP A 109 -16.00 -20.02 1.09
CA TRP A 109 -14.64 -20.37 0.66
C TRP A 109 -14.20 -19.55 -0.55
N THR A 110 -15.11 -19.31 -1.50
CA THR A 110 -14.87 -18.44 -2.66
C THR A 110 -14.55 -17.01 -2.22
N ALA A 111 -15.29 -16.47 -1.26
CA ALA A 111 -15.06 -15.15 -0.68
C ALA A 111 -13.69 -15.05 0.03
N ARG A 112 -13.33 -16.04 0.86
CA ARG A 112 -12.02 -16.12 1.52
C ARG A 112 -10.86 -16.23 0.52
N ALA A 113 -11.01 -17.06 -0.51
CA ALA A 113 -10.00 -17.23 -1.55
C ALA A 113 -9.81 -15.93 -2.36
N PHE A 114 -10.91 -15.25 -2.70
CA PHE A 114 -10.89 -13.95 -3.36
C PHE A 114 -10.20 -12.89 -2.50
N PHE A 115 -10.44 -12.91 -1.18
CA PHE A 115 -9.80 -12.01 -0.24
C PHE A 115 -8.28 -12.14 -0.27
N VAL A 116 -7.79 -13.37 -0.12
CA VAL A 116 -6.37 -13.71 -0.12
C VAL A 116 -5.74 -13.32 -1.46
N TRP A 117 -6.38 -13.73 -2.56
CA TRP A 117 -5.89 -13.45 -3.91
C TRP A 117 -5.76 -11.95 -4.18
N THR A 118 -6.80 -11.16 -3.87
CA THR A 118 -6.80 -9.70 -4.08
C THR A 118 -5.72 -9.00 -3.23
N SER A 119 -5.45 -9.52 -2.04
CA SER A 119 -4.41 -8.99 -1.16
C SER A 119 -3.00 -9.21 -1.71
N VAL A 120 -2.76 -10.35 -2.36
CA VAL A 120 -1.49 -10.62 -3.07
C VAL A 120 -1.42 -9.86 -4.40
N PHE A 121 -2.56 -9.74 -5.08
CA PHE A 121 -2.69 -9.07 -6.36
C PHE A 121 -2.06 -7.68 -6.40
N ASN A 122 -2.42 -6.85 -5.42
CA ASN A 122 -1.96 -5.47 -5.33
C ASN A 122 -0.43 -5.32 -5.40
N LEU A 123 0.31 -6.21 -4.72
CA LEU A 123 1.77 -6.08 -4.59
C LEU A 123 2.48 -6.30 -5.93
N PHE A 124 2.10 -7.35 -6.66
CA PHE A 124 2.78 -7.68 -7.90
C PHE A 124 2.45 -6.67 -9.00
N VAL A 125 1.21 -6.19 -9.06
CA VAL A 125 0.75 -5.28 -10.09
C VAL A 125 1.51 -3.95 -10.04
N ILE A 126 1.63 -3.38 -8.84
CA ILE A 126 2.40 -2.14 -8.62
C ILE A 126 3.88 -2.37 -8.91
N SER A 127 4.43 -3.52 -8.51
CA SER A 127 5.83 -3.86 -8.77
C SER A 127 6.13 -3.99 -10.28
N LEU A 128 5.27 -4.70 -11.03
CA LEU A 128 5.37 -4.84 -12.48
C LEU A 128 5.33 -3.48 -13.16
N PHE A 129 4.36 -2.64 -12.81
CA PHE A 129 4.23 -1.28 -13.32
C PHE A 129 5.54 -0.49 -13.19
N TRP A 130 6.06 -0.34 -11.97
CA TRP A 130 7.28 0.45 -11.73
C TRP A 130 8.48 -0.12 -12.44
N SER A 131 8.50 -1.44 -12.61
CA SER A 131 9.58 -2.08 -13.30
C SER A 131 9.54 -1.90 -14.82
N VAL A 132 8.35 -1.79 -15.42
CA VAL A 132 8.20 -1.33 -16.81
C VAL A 132 8.64 0.13 -16.94
N MET A 133 8.28 0.99 -15.99
CA MET A 133 8.70 2.39 -16.01
C MET A 133 10.22 2.54 -15.97
N ASN A 134 10.90 1.75 -15.14
CA ASN A 134 12.35 1.76 -15.06
C ASN A 134 13.05 1.19 -16.32
N ASP A 135 12.37 0.31 -17.08
CA ASP A 135 12.89 -0.22 -18.34
C ASP A 135 12.66 0.76 -19.51
N VAL A 136 11.66 1.64 -19.42
CA VAL A 136 11.24 2.57 -20.48
C VAL A 136 11.89 3.95 -20.34
N PHE A 137 12.03 4.46 -19.12
CA PHE A 137 12.54 5.80 -18.85
C PHE A 137 13.95 5.73 -18.27
N ASP A 138 14.84 6.60 -18.75
CA ASP A 138 16.17 6.72 -18.17
C ASP A 138 16.14 7.40 -16.79
N LYS A 139 17.31 7.48 -16.14
CA LYS A 139 17.43 8.07 -14.80
C LYS A 139 17.05 9.56 -14.77
N HIS A 140 17.38 10.34 -15.80
CA HIS A 140 17.07 11.77 -15.85
C HIS A 140 15.59 12.03 -16.09
N GLN A 141 14.98 11.25 -16.99
CA GLN A 141 13.55 11.23 -17.28
C GLN A 141 12.75 10.82 -16.04
N SER A 142 13.18 9.80 -15.31
CA SER A 142 12.50 9.31 -14.10
C SER A 142 12.34 10.41 -13.04
N LEU A 143 13.39 11.21 -12.79
CA LEU A 143 13.35 12.33 -11.83
C LEU A 143 12.36 13.43 -12.21
N ARG A 144 12.09 13.59 -13.51
CA ARG A 144 11.24 14.67 -14.03
C ARG A 144 9.79 14.22 -14.28
N LEU A 145 9.60 12.99 -14.74
CA LEU A 145 8.34 12.51 -15.30
C LEU A 145 7.56 11.60 -14.34
N PHE A 146 8.22 10.94 -13.37
CA PHE A 146 7.53 10.02 -12.46
C PHE A 146 6.49 10.71 -11.59
N GLY A 147 6.63 12.01 -11.31
CA GLY A 147 5.60 12.78 -10.62
C GLY A 147 4.28 12.83 -11.40
N VAL A 148 4.36 13.13 -12.70
CA VAL A 148 3.20 13.17 -13.60
C VAL A 148 2.61 11.77 -13.78
N ILE A 149 3.44 10.77 -14.01
CA ILE A 149 3.02 9.37 -14.16
C ILE A 149 2.32 8.88 -12.87
N SER A 150 2.88 9.20 -11.69
CA SER A 150 2.29 8.85 -10.39
C SER A 150 0.93 9.50 -10.17
N ALA A 151 0.71 10.71 -10.70
CA ALA A 151 -0.59 11.37 -10.62
C ALA A 151 -1.71 10.56 -11.32
N GLY A 152 -1.37 9.78 -12.35
CA GLY A 152 -2.29 8.84 -12.98
C GLY A 152 -2.77 7.77 -12.00
N GLY A 153 -1.85 7.19 -11.23
CA GLY A 153 -2.19 6.22 -10.18
C GLY A 153 -3.05 6.82 -9.08
N SER A 154 -2.76 8.04 -8.63
CA SER A 154 -3.60 8.74 -7.65
C SER A 154 -5.00 9.05 -8.19
N ALA A 155 -5.11 9.47 -9.45
CA ALA A 155 -6.41 9.66 -10.10
C ALA A 155 -7.19 8.34 -10.21
N GLY A 156 -6.52 7.24 -10.57
CA GLY A 156 -7.12 5.90 -10.59
C GLY A 156 -7.59 5.45 -9.20
N ALA A 157 -6.82 5.74 -8.16
CA ALA A 157 -7.17 5.44 -6.77
C ALA A 157 -8.39 6.23 -6.23
N ILE A 158 -8.74 7.34 -6.88
CA ILE A 158 -9.96 8.12 -6.57
C ILE A 158 -11.12 7.64 -7.46
N VAL A 159 -10.88 7.46 -8.76
CA VAL A 159 -11.92 7.04 -9.71
C VAL A 159 -12.40 5.62 -9.43
N GLY A 160 -11.52 4.69 -9.08
CA GLY A 160 -11.90 3.30 -8.78
C GLY A 160 -12.98 3.19 -7.70
N PRO A 161 -12.74 3.71 -6.47
CA PRO A 161 -13.75 3.69 -5.42
C PRO A 161 -14.97 4.57 -5.73
N ALA A 162 -14.81 5.65 -6.52
CA ALA A 162 -15.95 6.45 -6.96
C ALA A 162 -16.88 5.66 -7.89
N LEU A 163 -16.32 4.90 -8.83
CA LEU A 163 -17.08 3.99 -9.70
C LEU A 163 -17.79 2.92 -8.85
N THR A 164 -17.08 2.30 -7.91
CA THR A 164 -17.69 1.31 -7.01
C THR A 164 -18.82 1.93 -6.18
N ALA A 165 -18.61 3.10 -5.57
CA ALA A 165 -19.62 3.76 -4.75
C ALA A 165 -20.88 4.14 -5.56
N ALA A 166 -20.72 4.52 -6.84
CA ALA A 166 -21.81 4.89 -7.73
C ALA A 166 -22.58 3.68 -8.29
N LEU A 167 -21.91 2.53 -8.47
CA LEU A 167 -22.44 1.39 -9.21
C LEU A 167 -22.73 0.16 -8.34
N ALA A 168 -22.19 0.05 -7.13
CA ALA A 168 -22.36 -1.13 -6.28
C ALA A 168 -23.83 -1.51 -6.07
N GLU A 169 -24.69 -0.55 -5.72
CA GLU A 169 -26.13 -0.81 -5.50
C GLU A 169 -26.92 -1.00 -6.80
N ARG A 170 -26.38 -0.57 -7.95
CA ARG A 170 -27.06 -0.66 -9.26
C ARG A 170 -26.75 -1.95 -10.01
N LEU A 171 -25.49 -2.37 -9.97
CA LEU A 171 -24.98 -3.56 -10.66
C LEU A 171 -24.83 -4.76 -9.71
N GLY A 172 -24.77 -4.52 -8.40
CA GLY A 172 -24.40 -5.54 -7.42
C GLY A 172 -22.89 -5.67 -7.24
N THR A 173 -22.48 -6.27 -6.11
CA THR A 173 -21.07 -6.41 -5.73
C THR A 173 -20.26 -7.25 -6.73
N VAL A 174 -20.85 -8.32 -7.27
CA VAL A 174 -20.16 -9.29 -8.13
C VAL A 174 -19.90 -8.72 -9.53
N ASP A 175 -20.84 -7.97 -10.10
CA ASP A 175 -20.71 -7.41 -11.46
C ASP A 175 -19.62 -6.32 -11.56
N LEU A 176 -19.21 -5.73 -10.44
CA LEU A 176 -18.07 -4.82 -10.37
C LEU A 176 -16.74 -5.49 -10.80
N LEU A 177 -16.64 -6.83 -10.68
CA LEU A 177 -15.47 -7.56 -11.18
C LEU A 177 -15.29 -7.38 -12.69
N LEU A 178 -16.39 -7.26 -13.45
CA LEU A 178 -16.34 -7.02 -14.90
C LEU A 178 -15.75 -5.65 -15.23
N ILE A 179 -16.05 -4.63 -14.42
CA ILE A 179 -15.43 -3.30 -14.54
C ILE A 179 -13.92 -3.41 -14.31
N SER A 180 -13.49 -4.12 -13.27
CA SER A 180 -12.06 -4.34 -13.01
C SER A 180 -11.38 -5.09 -14.15
N ILE A 181 -12.03 -6.08 -14.75
CA ILE A 181 -11.52 -6.80 -15.93
C ILE A 181 -11.31 -5.82 -17.09
N GLY A 182 -12.30 -5.00 -17.42
CA GLY A 182 -12.19 -4.00 -18.48
C GLY A 182 -11.04 -3.02 -18.25
N LEU A 183 -10.88 -2.53 -17.01
CA LEU A 183 -9.78 -1.64 -16.63
C LEU A 183 -8.41 -2.34 -16.72
N LEU A 184 -8.30 -3.61 -16.33
CA LEU A 184 -7.06 -4.39 -16.48
C LEU A 184 -6.70 -4.67 -17.93
N ILE A 185 -7.68 -4.93 -18.80
CA ILE A 185 -7.47 -5.06 -20.25
C ILE A 185 -6.93 -3.75 -20.83
N ALA A 186 -7.56 -2.62 -20.47
CA ALA A 186 -7.10 -1.30 -20.89
C ALA A 186 -5.67 -1.00 -20.39
N ALA A 187 -5.37 -1.31 -19.12
CA ALA A 187 -4.04 -1.16 -18.55
C ALA A 187 -3.00 -2.02 -19.29
N THR A 188 -3.35 -3.26 -19.65
CA THR A 188 -2.49 -4.15 -20.45
C THR A 188 -2.21 -3.57 -21.84
N GLY A 189 -3.23 -3.04 -22.50
CA GLY A 189 -3.08 -2.35 -23.79
C GLY A 189 -2.14 -1.14 -23.70
N CYS A 190 -2.32 -0.29 -22.69
CA CYS A 190 -1.42 0.85 -22.45
C CYS A 190 0.01 0.40 -22.16
N ALA A 191 0.21 -0.64 -21.34
CA ALA A 191 1.53 -1.18 -21.03
C ALA A 191 2.25 -1.68 -22.30
N LEU A 192 1.54 -2.41 -23.16
CA LEU A 192 2.08 -2.90 -24.44
C LEU A 192 2.42 -1.75 -25.40
N ALA A 193 1.56 -0.74 -25.47
CA ALA A 193 1.82 0.46 -26.28
C ALA A 193 3.09 1.18 -25.81
N VAL A 194 3.22 1.45 -24.50
CA VAL A 194 4.40 2.09 -23.90
C VAL A 194 5.68 1.30 -24.16
N MET A 195 5.65 -0.02 -23.96
CA MET A 195 6.81 -0.88 -24.23
C MET A 195 7.19 -0.90 -25.72
N SER A 196 6.20 -0.87 -26.63
CA SER A 196 6.46 -0.85 -28.07
C SER A 196 7.08 0.47 -28.54
N SER A 197 6.66 1.60 -27.97
CA SER A 197 7.24 2.91 -28.25
C SER A 197 8.69 3.02 -27.75
N ALA A 198 9.02 2.35 -26.65
CA ALA A 198 10.38 2.31 -26.10
C ALA A 198 11.33 1.44 -26.95
N ALA A 199 10.83 0.33 -27.52
CA ALA A 199 11.62 -0.57 -28.37
C ALA A 199 12.19 0.12 -29.61
N GLY A 200 11.50 1.15 -30.15
CA GLY A 200 11.99 1.96 -31.27
C GLY A 200 13.17 2.89 -30.93
N SER A 201 13.40 3.20 -29.65
CA SER A 201 14.56 3.98 -29.16
C SER A 201 15.68 3.10 -28.58
N ALA A 202 15.46 1.79 -28.50
CA ALA A 202 16.27 0.84 -27.71
C ALA A 202 17.56 0.33 -28.40
N SER A 203 18.28 1.19 -29.14
CA SER A 203 19.65 0.87 -29.59
C SER A 203 20.74 1.22 -28.55
N ARG A 204 20.42 1.77 -27.36
CA ARG A 204 21.47 2.36 -26.49
C ARG A 204 21.46 2.07 -24.99
N ALA A 205 20.63 1.19 -24.45
CA ALA A 205 20.73 0.82 -23.04
C ALA A 205 21.06 -0.68 -22.89
N ARG A 206 22.30 -0.97 -22.47
CA ARG A 206 22.72 -2.28 -21.95
C ARG A 206 21.71 -2.75 -20.90
N PRO A 207 21.50 -4.07 -20.72
CA PRO A 207 20.72 -4.57 -19.60
C PRO A 207 21.40 -4.06 -18.32
N GLY A 208 20.80 -3.04 -17.70
CA GLY A 208 21.21 -2.56 -16.39
C GLY A 208 21.13 -3.78 -15.49
N ARG A 209 22.30 -4.23 -15.01
CA ARG A 209 22.43 -5.29 -14.00
C ARG A 209 21.29 -5.09 -13.02
N ALA A 210 20.35 -6.04 -12.98
CA ALA A 210 19.33 -6.08 -11.95
C ALA A 210 20.05 -5.81 -10.63
N GLU A 211 19.78 -4.66 -10.02
CA GLU A 211 20.35 -4.33 -8.73
C GLU A 211 20.09 -5.54 -7.86
N ARG A 212 21.20 -6.14 -7.42
CA ARG A 212 21.27 -7.43 -6.77
C ARG A 212 20.48 -7.30 -5.48
N THR A 213 19.18 -7.58 -5.56
CA THR A 213 18.27 -7.61 -4.42
C THR A 213 18.90 -8.57 -3.44
N GLY A 214 19.51 -8.02 -2.39
CA GLY A 214 20.20 -8.86 -1.43
C GLY A 214 19.21 -9.84 -0.83
N SER A 215 19.71 -11.03 -0.48
CA SER A 215 18.88 -12.11 0.08
C SER A 215 18.02 -11.57 1.24
N ILE A 216 16.73 -11.90 1.23
CA ILE A 216 15.78 -11.56 2.30
C ILE A 216 16.33 -12.05 3.65
N TRP A 217 17.03 -13.18 3.66
CA TRP A 217 17.72 -13.75 4.81
C TRP A 217 18.83 -12.86 5.36
N ALA A 218 19.63 -12.23 4.48
CA ALA A 218 20.62 -11.26 4.92
C ALA A 218 19.94 -10.04 5.56
N GLY A 219 18.82 -9.57 4.98
CA GLY A 219 18.01 -8.50 5.57
C GLY A 219 17.53 -8.82 6.99
N ALA A 220 17.07 -10.05 7.23
CA ALA A 220 16.62 -10.49 8.55
C ALA A 220 17.75 -10.43 9.60
N VAL A 221 18.94 -10.97 9.28
CA VAL A 221 20.10 -10.95 10.21
C VAL A 221 20.51 -9.53 10.58
N HIS A 222 20.50 -8.59 9.63
CA HIS A 222 20.86 -7.20 9.89
C HIS A 222 19.84 -6.48 10.78
N VAL A 223 18.55 -6.75 10.61
CA VAL A 223 17.49 -6.18 11.45
C VAL A 223 17.68 -6.56 12.91
N PHE A 224 17.96 -7.83 13.20
CA PHE A 224 18.14 -8.30 14.58
C PHE A 224 19.43 -7.80 15.24
N ARG A 225 20.43 -7.37 14.47
CA ARG A 225 21.69 -6.82 14.98
C ARG A 225 21.66 -5.32 15.25
N SER A 226 20.69 -4.59 14.68
CA SER A 226 20.61 -3.13 14.81
C SER A 226 19.42 -2.73 15.69
N PRO A 227 19.64 -2.17 16.89
CA PRO A 227 18.55 -1.77 17.78
C PRO A 227 17.64 -0.70 17.14
N TYR A 228 18.18 0.11 16.22
CA TYR A 228 17.41 1.09 15.48
C TYR A 228 16.49 0.45 14.43
N LEU A 229 16.98 -0.56 13.68
CA LEU A 229 16.13 -1.29 12.73
C LEU A 229 15.07 -2.13 13.46
N LEU A 230 15.40 -2.70 14.62
CA LEU A 230 14.44 -3.40 15.47
C LEU A 230 13.34 -2.45 15.96
N ALA A 231 13.69 -1.24 16.41
CA ALA A 231 12.71 -0.23 16.80
C ALA A 231 11.79 0.18 15.63
N ILE A 232 12.32 0.29 14.41
CA ILE A 232 11.49 0.49 13.20
C ILE A 232 10.56 -0.70 12.95
N CYS A 233 11.02 -1.94 13.17
CA CYS A 233 10.17 -3.14 13.05
C CYS A 233 9.03 -3.12 14.07
N VAL A 234 9.31 -2.80 15.33
CA VAL A 234 8.29 -2.67 16.38
C VAL A 234 7.30 -1.55 16.03
N PHE A 235 7.77 -0.42 15.50
CA PHE A 235 6.91 0.67 15.05
C PHE A 235 5.96 0.21 13.92
N ILE A 236 6.45 -0.56 12.96
CA ILE A 236 5.63 -1.07 11.84
C ILE A 236 4.69 -2.17 12.32
N MET A 237 5.13 -3.03 13.23
CA MET A 237 4.30 -4.09 13.80
C MET A 237 3.18 -3.52 14.66
N ALA A 238 3.43 -2.46 15.43
CA ALA A 238 2.40 -1.72 16.15
C ALA A 238 1.38 -1.10 15.19
N TYR A 239 1.84 -0.46 14.10
CA TYR A 239 0.95 0.03 13.06
C TYR A 239 0.10 -1.09 12.44
N ALA A 240 0.71 -2.21 12.07
CA ALA A 240 0.00 -3.36 11.51
C ALA A 240 -1.03 -3.89 12.50
N SER A 241 -0.65 -4.07 13.77
CA SER A 241 -1.53 -4.56 14.84
C SER A 241 -2.77 -3.69 15.02
N LEU A 242 -2.57 -2.39 15.19
CA LEU A 242 -3.65 -1.42 15.35
C LEU A 242 -4.51 -1.31 14.09
N SER A 243 -3.91 -1.51 12.91
CA SER A 243 -4.65 -1.57 11.65
C SER A 243 -5.53 -2.82 11.56
N THR A 244 -5.03 -3.96 12.01
CA THR A 244 -5.76 -5.24 12.02
C THR A 244 -6.92 -5.18 13.01
N PHE A 245 -6.70 -4.67 14.22
CA PHE A 245 -7.76 -4.52 15.22
C PHE A 245 -8.89 -3.67 14.67
N LEU A 246 -8.58 -2.48 14.11
CA LEU A 246 -9.60 -1.62 13.52
C LEU A 246 -10.27 -2.26 12.29
N TYR A 247 -9.56 -3.10 11.54
CA TYR A 247 -10.15 -3.84 10.42
C TYR A 247 -11.16 -4.90 10.87
N PHE A 248 -10.89 -5.61 11.97
CA PHE A 248 -11.80 -6.62 12.51
C PHE A 248 -13.04 -5.94 13.12
N GLU A 249 -12.83 -4.87 13.89
CA GLU A 249 -13.91 -3.97 14.36
C GLU A 249 -14.75 -3.47 13.18
N GLN A 250 -14.10 -3.03 12.09
CA GLN A 250 -14.78 -2.59 10.88
C GLN A 250 -15.70 -3.67 10.32
N ALA A 251 -15.20 -4.90 10.20
CA ALA A 251 -15.96 -6.00 9.64
C ALA A 251 -17.18 -6.33 10.52
N HIS A 252 -17.04 -6.39 11.84
CA HIS A 252 -18.16 -6.62 12.75
C HIS A 252 -19.20 -5.49 12.72
N ILE A 253 -18.77 -4.24 12.82
CA ILE A 253 -19.67 -3.07 12.85
C ILE A 253 -20.42 -2.90 11.53
N VAL A 254 -19.74 -3.08 10.39
CA VAL A 254 -20.38 -2.96 9.07
C VAL A 254 -21.30 -4.15 8.79
N ALA A 255 -20.92 -5.37 9.20
CA ALA A 255 -21.78 -6.54 9.09
C ALA A 255 -23.07 -6.41 9.91
N ALA A 256 -22.98 -5.82 11.11
CA ALA A 256 -24.14 -5.57 11.97
C ALA A 256 -25.00 -4.39 11.51
N ALA A 257 -24.44 -3.42 10.79
CA ALA A 257 -25.16 -2.22 10.37
C ALA A 257 -25.99 -2.40 9.10
N PHE A 258 -25.63 -3.35 8.24
CA PHE A 258 -26.28 -3.57 6.95
C PHE A 258 -26.36 -5.07 6.64
N ASP A 259 -27.48 -5.54 6.12
CA ASP A 259 -27.63 -6.93 5.66
C ASP A 259 -27.23 -7.13 4.19
N ASP A 260 -27.33 -6.06 3.38
CA ASP A 260 -27.06 -6.10 1.94
C ASP A 260 -25.58 -5.92 1.59
N SER A 261 -25.07 -6.84 0.76
CA SER A 261 -23.69 -6.85 0.28
C SER A 261 -23.35 -5.61 -0.56
N ALA A 262 -24.28 -5.13 -1.38
CA ALA A 262 -24.03 -4.00 -2.26
C ALA A 262 -23.91 -2.69 -1.46
N THR A 263 -24.75 -2.49 -0.44
CA THR A 263 -24.63 -1.37 0.50
C THR A 263 -23.32 -1.41 1.29
N ARG A 264 -22.91 -2.56 1.83
CA ARG A 264 -21.61 -2.68 2.52
C ARG A 264 -20.44 -2.36 1.60
N THR A 265 -20.48 -2.87 0.36
CA THR A 265 -19.50 -2.56 -0.69
C THR A 265 -19.45 -1.06 -0.98
N ARG A 266 -20.60 -0.39 -1.09
CA ARG A 266 -20.68 1.06 -1.27
C ARG A 266 -20.08 1.82 -0.10
N VAL A 267 -20.30 1.38 1.14
CA VAL A 267 -19.71 1.99 2.34
C VAL A 267 -18.18 1.87 2.33
N PHE A 268 -17.64 0.69 2.03
CA PHE A 268 -16.19 0.51 1.90
C PHE A 268 -15.60 1.37 0.78
N ALA A 269 -16.29 1.47 -0.35
CA ALA A 269 -15.89 2.33 -1.45
C ALA A 269 -15.92 3.82 -1.07
N GLY A 270 -16.91 4.26 -0.30
CA GLY A 270 -16.99 5.61 0.24
C GLY A 270 -15.83 5.93 1.19
N MET A 271 -15.48 5.00 2.09
CA MET A 271 -14.31 5.14 2.96
C MET A 271 -13.01 5.24 2.16
N ASP A 272 -12.86 4.42 1.12
CA ASP A 272 -11.71 4.44 0.21
C ASP A 272 -11.61 5.74 -0.58
N LEU A 273 -12.74 6.23 -1.12
CA LEU A 273 -12.82 7.49 -1.84
C LEU A 273 -12.40 8.67 -0.95
N ALA A 274 -12.99 8.76 0.24
CA ALA A 274 -12.67 9.79 1.23
C ALA A 274 -11.19 9.73 1.64
N THR A 275 -10.67 8.52 1.88
CA THR A 275 -9.25 8.29 2.22
C THR A 275 -8.32 8.79 1.12
N ASN A 276 -8.53 8.40 -0.13
CA ASN A 276 -7.63 8.75 -1.24
C ASN A 276 -7.72 10.26 -1.56
N THR A 277 -8.91 10.84 -1.49
CA THR A 277 -9.13 12.28 -1.72
C THR A 277 -8.45 13.11 -0.64
N LEU A 278 -8.64 12.75 0.63
CA LEU A 278 -7.99 13.41 1.77
C LEU A 278 -6.48 13.23 1.72
N THR A 279 -5.99 12.03 1.40
CA THR A 279 -4.56 11.77 1.22
C THR A 279 -3.95 12.70 0.18
N LEU A 280 -4.58 12.82 -0.98
CA LEU A 280 -4.13 13.69 -2.06
C LEU A 280 -4.07 15.15 -1.59
N GLY A 281 -5.13 15.64 -0.97
CA GLY A 281 -5.17 17.00 -0.41
C GLY A 281 -4.05 17.24 0.61
N LEU A 282 -3.87 16.32 1.56
CA LEU A 282 -2.79 16.42 2.55
C LEU A 282 -1.40 16.33 1.92
N GLN A 283 -1.20 15.53 0.87
CA GLN A 283 0.08 15.43 0.17
C GLN A 283 0.44 16.75 -0.55
N PHE A 284 -0.52 17.39 -1.21
CA PHE A 284 -0.29 18.67 -1.90
C PHE A 284 -0.12 19.85 -0.93
N PHE A 285 -0.93 19.91 0.12
CA PHE A 285 -1.01 21.12 0.96
C PHE A 285 -0.27 21.01 2.29
N ALA A 286 -0.24 19.85 2.93
CA ALA A 286 0.16 19.75 4.33
C ALA A 286 1.48 18.99 4.56
N THR A 287 1.74 17.91 3.82
CA THR A 287 2.77 16.92 4.17
C THR A 287 4.17 17.53 4.32
N ALA A 288 4.65 18.24 3.30
CA ALA A 288 5.97 18.86 3.34
C ALA A 288 6.05 19.97 4.40
N ARG A 289 4.96 20.74 4.59
CA ARG A 289 4.89 21.83 5.57
C ARG A 289 4.90 21.30 7.00
N LEU A 290 4.12 20.25 7.29
CA LEU A 290 4.04 19.62 8.60
C LEU A 290 5.40 19.09 9.05
N VAL A 291 6.11 18.37 8.17
CA VAL A 291 7.44 17.83 8.50
C VAL A 291 8.47 18.96 8.68
N ALA A 292 8.41 20.01 7.84
CA ALA A 292 9.31 21.14 7.96
C ALA A 292 9.07 21.98 9.24
N TRP A 293 7.82 22.14 9.66
CA TRP A 293 7.44 22.99 10.80
C TRP A 293 7.49 22.26 12.13
N LEU A 294 7.04 21.00 12.19
CA LEU A 294 6.92 20.23 13.43
C LEU A 294 8.11 19.31 13.69
N GLY A 295 8.98 19.10 12.69
CA GLY A 295 10.07 18.14 12.77
C GLY A 295 9.62 16.70 12.62
N LEU A 296 10.60 15.79 12.45
CA LEU A 296 10.32 14.37 12.24
C LEU A 296 9.70 13.65 13.47
N PRO A 297 10.13 13.91 14.72
CA PRO A 297 9.57 13.24 15.90
C PRO A 297 8.07 13.45 16.05
N ILE A 298 7.60 14.70 15.92
CA ILE A 298 6.19 15.05 16.05
C ILE A 298 5.39 14.48 14.88
N ALA A 299 5.93 14.54 13.66
CA ALA A 299 5.30 13.96 12.48
C ALA A 299 5.06 12.44 12.62
N LEU A 300 6.00 11.70 13.23
CA LEU A 300 5.86 10.26 13.49
C LEU A 300 4.87 9.93 14.61
N ALA A 301 4.70 10.82 15.59
CA ALA A 301 3.81 10.61 16.74
C ALA A 301 2.35 11.06 16.48
N MET A 302 2.13 12.00 15.55
CA MET A 302 0.82 12.61 15.30
C MET A 302 -0.28 11.60 14.95
N ILE A 303 -0.01 10.70 13.98
CA ILE A 303 -1.00 9.69 13.57
C ILE A 303 -1.25 8.65 14.66
N PRO A 304 -0.23 8.09 15.35
CA PRO A 304 -0.45 7.25 16.52
C PRO A 304 -1.34 7.87 17.60
N VAL A 305 -1.15 9.16 17.92
CA VAL A 305 -2.02 9.87 18.89
C VAL A 305 -3.46 9.95 18.38
N ALA A 306 -3.66 10.29 17.11
CA ALA A 306 -4.99 10.28 16.50
C ALA A 306 -5.62 8.86 16.52
N VAL A 307 -4.81 7.81 16.37
CA VAL A 307 -5.25 6.42 16.48
C VAL A 307 -5.65 6.05 17.90
N ALA A 308 -4.92 6.50 18.92
CA ALA A 308 -5.29 6.31 20.31
C ALA A 308 -6.64 6.97 20.63
N ALA A 309 -6.83 8.21 20.17
CA ALA A 309 -8.09 8.93 20.32
C ALA A 309 -9.25 8.22 19.57
N GLY A 310 -9.00 7.72 18.35
CA GLY A 310 -9.98 6.97 17.57
C GLY A 310 -10.41 5.67 18.25
N PHE A 311 -9.47 4.92 18.83
CA PHE A 311 -9.79 3.72 19.61
C PHE A 311 -10.52 4.03 20.91
N GLY A 312 -10.15 5.10 21.61
CA GLY A 312 -10.90 5.58 22.78
C GLY A 312 -12.34 5.94 22.42
N ALA A 313 -12.54 6.68 21.33
CA ALA A 313 -13.88 7.04 20.84
C ALA A 313 -14.68 5.81 20.42
N LEU A 314 -14.07 4.85 19.74
CA LEU A 314 -14.73 3.60 19.33
C LEU A 314 -15.09 2.72 20.53
N GLY A 315 -14.23 2.70 21.56
CA GLY A 315 -14.48 2.01 22.82
C GLY A 315 -15.66 2.59 23.60
N LEU A 316 -15.87 3.91 23.52
CA LEU A 316 -17.02 4.60 24.13
C LEU A 316 -18.29 4.50 23.28
N ALA A 317 -18.16 4.55 21.96
CA ALA A 317 -19.26 4.58 21.01
C ALA A 317 -18.92 3.77 19.73
N PRO A 318 -19.15 2.44 19.74
CA PRO A 318 -18.85 1.55 18.61
C PRO A 318 -19.88 1.72 17.48
N THR A 319 -19.93 2.91 16.88
CA THR A 319 -20.89 3.26 15.82
C THR A 319 -20.21 3.33 14.46
N LEU A 320 -20.98 3.14 13.39
CA LEU A 320 -20.49 3.22 12.02
C LEU A 320 -19.83 4.58 11.71
N VAL A 321 -20.38 5.68 12.22
CA VAL A 321 -19.84 7.03 11.98
C VAL A 321 -18.46 7.19 12.60
N VAL A 322 -18.29 6.78 13.87
CA VAL A 322 -16.99 6.82 14.56
C VAL A 322 -15.97 5.96 13.83
N LEU A 323 -16.36 4.76 13.40
CA LEU A 323 -15.53 3.86 12.62
C LEU A 323 -15.10 4.49 11.28
N VAL A 324 -16.02 5.07 10.50
CA VAL A 324 -15.74 5.71 9.20
C VAL A 324 -14.74 6.84 9.38
N VAL A 325 -15.00 7.76 10.31
CA VAL A 325 -14.11 8.91 10.57
C VAL A 325 -12.74 8.40 11.00
N PHE A 326 -12.69 7.45 11.92
CA PHE A 326 -11.45 6.88 12.41
C PHE A 326 -10.64 6.19 11.28
N GLN A 327 -11.26 5.34 10.47
CA GLN A 327 -10.58 4.68 9.35
C GLN A 327 -10.04 5.68 8.33
N VAL A 328 -10.83 6.70 7.96
CA VAL A 328 -10.40 7.71 6.98
C VAL A 328 -9.22 8.51 7.51
N VAL A 329 -9.29 9.01 8.76
CA VAL A 329 -8.19 9.78 9.39
C VAL A 329 -6.93 8.93 9.51
N ARG A 330 -7.04 7.71 10.03
CA ARG A 330 -5.90 6.80 10.21
C ARG A 330 -5.23 6.48 8.87
N ARG A 331 -6.02 6.09 7.86
CA ARG A 331 -5.48 5.67 6.56
C ARG A 331 -4.91 6.85 5.78
N ALA A 332 -5.62 7.98 5.75
CA ALA A 332 -5.12 9.18 5.07
C ALA A 332 -3.86 9.72 5.75
N GLY A 333 -3.85 9.76 7.08
CA GLY A 333 -2.67 10.11 7.88
C GLY A 333 -1.49 9.17 7.61
N ASN A 334 -1.73 7.87 7.50
CA ASN A 334 -0.68 6.93 7.15
C ASN A 334 -0.08 7.18 5.77
N TYR A 335 -0.91 7.35 4.74
CA TYR A 335 -0.42 7.55 3.37
C TYR A 335 0.18 8.94 3.14
N ALA A 336 -0.35 9.97 3.78
CA ALA A 336 0.13 11.34 3.63
C ALA A 336 1.36 11.61 4.50
N LEU A 337 1.40 11.12 5.74
CA LEU A 337 2.42 11.53 6.72
C LEU A 337 3.30 10.37 7.20
N THR A 338 2.72 9.32 7.78
CA THR A 338 3.49 8.25 8.43
C THR A 338 4.40 7.52 7.45
N LYS A 339 3.91 7.18 6.26
CA LYS A 339 4.70 6.46 5.26
C LYS A 339 5.88 7.31 4.76
N PRO A 340 5.73 8.58 4.33
CA PRO A 340 6.88 9.43 4.02
C PRO A 340 7.83 9.67 5.20
N ALA A 341 7.32 9.90 6.41
CA ALA A 341 8.15 10.10 7.60
C ALA A 341 9.00 8.85 7.92
N ARG A 342 8.40 7.66 7.76
CA ARG A 342 9.10 6.37 7.88
C ARG A 342 10.21 6.22 6.84
N GLU A 343 10.00 6.66 5.61
CA GLU A 343 11.07 6.64 4.59
C GLU A 343 12.28 7.49 4.99
N MET A 344 12.06 8.61 5.68
CA MET A 344 13.13 9.46 6.20
C MET A 344 13.96 8.79 7.30
N LEU A 345 13.37 7.86 8.07
CA LEU A 345 14.09 7.07 9.08
C LEU A 345 15.18 6.17 8.46
N PHE A 346 14.95 5.67 7.24
CA PHE A 346 15.94 4.92 6.48
C PHE A 346 16.97 5.80 5.76
N GLY A 347 16.93 7.12 5.95
CA GLY A 347 17.92 8.05 5.39
C GLY A 347 19.31 7.91 6.02
N VAL A 348 19.36 7.50 7.30
CA VAL A 348 20.60 7.37 8.11
C VAL A 348 21.08 5.91 8.22
N VAL A 349 20.54 5.02 7.39
CA VAL A 349 20.91 3.59 7.36
C VAL A 349 21.84 3.37 6.17
N PRO A 350 22.97 2.63 6.34
CA PRO A 350 23.88 2.32 5.24
C PRO A 350 23.15 1.75 4.02
N ARG A 351 23.60 2.11 2.81
CA ARG A 351 22.92 1.75 1.55
C ARG A 351 22.69 0.25 1.40
N GLU A 352 23.67 -0.58 1.75
CA GLU A 352 23.55 -2.04 1.65
C GLU A 352 22.47 -2.62 2.57
N ASP A 353 22.37 -2.09 3.78
CA ASP A 353 21.38 -2.51 4.78
C ASP A 353 19.98 -2.02 4.42
N LYS A 354 19.88 -0.80 3.87
CA LYS A 354 18.61 -0.17 3.50
C LYS A 354 17.79 -1.05 2.55
N TYR A 355 18.38 -1.56 1.47
CA TYR A 355 17.62 -2.34 0.48
C TYR A 355 17.19 -3.72 0.99
N LYS A 356 18.07 -4.40 1.74
CA LYS A 356 17.81 -5.75 2.27
C LYS A 356 16.82 -5.72 3.42
N ALA A 357 17.06 -4.86 4.41
CA ALA A 357 16.21 -4.73 5.59
C ALA A 357 14.84 -4.20 5.21
N LYS A 358 14.76 -3.19 4.33
CA LYS A 358 13.46 -2.60 3.95
C LYS A 358 12.53 -3.61 3.29
N ASN A 359 13.03 -4.42 2.36
CA ASN A 359 12.19 -5.43 1.70
C ASN A 359 11.67 -6.48 2.69
N PHE A 360 12.53 -6.95 3.60
CA PHE A 360 12.13 -7.84 4.68
C PHE A 360 11.07 -7.21 5.61
N ILE A 361 11.27 -5.94 6.00
CA ILE A 361 10.37 -5.21 6.88
C ILE A 361 9.00 -4.96 6.23
N ASP A 362 8.98 -4.43 5.00
CA ASP A 362 7.74 -4.07 4.30
C ASP A 362 6.92 -5.31 3.89
N THR A 363 7.57 -6.45 3.70
CA THR A 363 6.88 -7.68 3.25
C THR A 363 6.61 -8.63 4.42
N VAL A 364 7.65 -9.06 5.13
CA VAL A 364 7.54 -10.12 6.15
C VAL A 364 7.04 -9.54 7.46
N VAL A 365 7.69 -8.50 8.00
CA VAL A 365 7.35 -7.95 9.33
C VAL A 365 5.93 -7.39 9.32
N TYR A 366 5.56 -6.63 8.29
CA TYR A 366 4.22 -6.06 8.17
C TYR A 366 3.14 -7.16 8.14
N ARG A 367 3.30 -8.17 7.28
CA ARG A 367 2.29 -9.23 7.09
C ARG A 367 2.27 -10.25 8.22
N PHE A 368 3.41 -10.48 8.86
CA PHE A 368 3.49 -11.22 10.10
C PHE A 368 2.71 -10.50 11.21
N GLY A 369 2.90 -9.18 11.32
CA GLY A 369 2.14 -8.33 12.24
C GLY A 369 0.64 -8.45 12.02
N ASP A 370 0.19 -8.37 10.76
CA ASP A 370 -1.22 -8.57 10.38
C ASP A 370 -1.76 -9.94 10.87
N ALA A 371 -1.04 -11.03 10.61
CA ALA A 371 -1.47 -12.39 10.96
C ALA A 371 -1.50 -12.64 12.48
N VAL A 372 -0.43 -12.27 13.18
CA VAL A 372 -0.34 -12.44 14.65
C VAL A 372 -1.41 -11.61 15.34
N SER A 373 -1.62 -10.37 14.89
CA SER A 373 -2.59 -9.47 15.52
C SER A 373 -4.02 -9.94 15.33
N GLY A 374 -4.34 -10.59 14.22
CA GLY A 374 -5.64 -11.24 14.02
C GLY A 374 -5.91 -12.30 15.10
N TRP A 375 -4.92 -13.14 15.39
CA TRP A 375 -5.04 -14.14 16.46
C TRP A 375 -5.07 -13.55 17.87
N VAL A 376 -4.29 -12.49 18.13
CA VAL A 376 -4.37 -11.75 19.40
C VAL A 376 -5.76 -11.15 19.58
N TYR A 377 -6.32 -10.51 18.55
CA TYR A 377 -7.68 -9.96 18.59
C TYR A 377 -8.71 -11.07 18.86
N THR A 378 -8.69 -12.16 18.11
CA THR A 378 -9.59 -13.30 18.30
C THR A 378 -9.44 -13.92 19.70
N GLY A 379 -8.21 -14.09 20.18
CA GLY A 379 -7.93 -14.61 21.52
C GLY A 379 -8.48 -13.72 22.63
N LEU A 380 -8.31 -12.40 22.52
CA LEU A 380 -8.90 -11.43 23.44
C LEU A 380 -10.43 -11.45 23.39
N GLY A 381 -11.03 -11.62 22.21
CA GLY A 381 -12.47 -11.81 22.05
C GLY A 381 -13.01 -13.07 22.75
N VAL A 382 -12.30 -14.20 22.63
CA VAL A 382 -12.62 -15.45 23.33
C VAL A 382 -12.53 -15.30 24.85
N LEU A 383 -11.66 -14.43 25.36
CA LEU A 383 -11.57 -14.07 26.78
C LEU A 383 -12.73 -13.18 27.26
N GLY A 384 -13.70 -12.88 26.40
CA GLY A 384 -14.93 -12.16 26.76
C GLY A 384 -14.87 -10.65 26.51
N LEU A 385 -13.82 -10.13 25.88
CA LEU A 385 -13.77 -8.73 25.47
C LEU A 385 -14.65 -8.53 24.24
N GLY A 386 -15.75 -7.78 24.40
CA GLY A 386 -16.52 -7.27 23.27
C GLY A 386 -15.77 -6.18 22.50
N LEU A 387 -16.35 -5.72 21.39
CA LEU A 387 -15.81 -4.68 20.50
C LEU A 387 -15.27 -3.44 21.26
N ALA A 388 -16.05 -2.95 22.23
CA ALA A 388 -15.66 -1.82 23.07
C ALA A 388 -14.40 -2.11 23.91
N GLY A 389 -14.31 -3.30 24.49
CA GLY A 389 -13.15 -3.73 25.29
C GLY A 389 -11.89 -3.89 24.44
N LEU A 390 -12.02 -4.47 23.26
CA LEU A 390 -10.91 -4.62 22.30
C LEU A 390 -10.39 -3.27 21.82
N ALA A 391 -11.28 -2.32 21.54
CA ALA A 391 -10.92 -0.95 21.20
C ALA A 391 -10.19 -0.23 22.35
N LEU A 392 -10.67 -0.38 23.59
CA LEU A 392 -10.03 0.23 24.77
C LEU A 392 -8.63 -0.34 25.04
N VAL A 393 -8.40 -1.65 24.80
CA VAL A 393 -7.07 -2.27 24.92
C VAL A 393 -6.11 -1.76 23.84
N ALA A 394 -6.62 -1.43 22.65
CA ALA A 394 -5.80 -0.90 21.55
C ALA A 394 -5.34 0.55 21.78
N ALA A 395 -6.05 1.35 22.56
CA ALA A 395 -5.71 2.75 22.79
C ALA A 395 -4.34 2.94 23.52
N PRO A 396 -4.03 2.24 24.63
CA PRO A 396 -2.69 2.27 25.24
C PRO A 396 -1.58 1.80 24.29
N LEU A 397 -1.85 0.79 23.46
CA LEU A 397 -0.89 0.31 22.45
C LEU A 397 -0.58 1.40 21.40
N ALA A 398 -1.59 2.19 21.01
CA ALA A 398 -1.41 3.34 20.12
C ALA A 398 -0.61 4.48 20.77
N LEU A 399 -0.75 4.71 22.08
CA LEU A 399 0.09 5.66 22.82
C LEU A 399 1.55 5.18 22.93
N ALA A 400 1.76 3.88 23.18
CA ALA A 400 3.10 3.30 23.15
C ALA A 400 3.75 3.42 21.75
N TRP A 401 2.95 3.23 20.70
CA TRP A 401 3.36 3.46 19.32
C TRP A 401 3.72 4.94 19.06
N ALA A 402 2.97 5.90 19.62
CA ALA A 402 3.29 7.33 19.55
C ALA A 402 4.63 7.67 20.19
N ALA A 403 4.85 7.17 21.41
CA ALA A 403 6.11 7.36 22.14
C ALA A 403 7.29 6.78 21.34
N LEU A 404 7.12 5.57 20.79
CA LEU A 404 8.14 4.95 19.94
C LEU A 404 8.44 5.77 18.68
N GLY A 405 7.41 6.28 18.00
CA GLY A 405 7.57 7.14 16.82
C GLY A 405 8.35 8.42 17.15
N PHE A 406 8.04 9.05 18.27
CA PHE A 406 8.74 10.23 18.76
C PHE A 406 10.22 9.93 19.05
N MET A 407 10.51 8.86 19.81
CA MET A 407 11.88 8.44 20.12
C MET A 407 12.69 8.09 18.88
N LEU A 408 12.09 7.44 17.88
CA LEU A 408 12.72 7.13 16.60
C LEU A 408 13.09 8.39 15.83
N GLY A 409 12.17 9.38 15.77
CA GLY A 409 12.44 10.66 15.16
C GLY A 409 13.62 11.39 15.81
N GLN A 410 13.66 11.43 17.15
CA GLN A 410 14.76 12.05 17.88
C GLN A 410 16.09 11.34 17.63
N THR A 411 16.08 10.01 17.62
CA THR A 411 17.27 9.19 17.35
C THR A 411 17.82 9.45 15.95
N ARG A 412 16.94 9.56 14.95
CA ARG A 412 17.33 9.90 13.57
C ARG A 412 17.99 11.28 13.49
N GLU A 413 17.40 12.29 14.14
CA GLU A 413 17.96 13.64 14.16
C GLU A 413 19.33 13.70 14.84
N ARG A 414 19.51 12.96 15.95
CA ARG A 414 20.81 12.83 16.63
C ARG A 414 21.86 12.19 15.72
N ARG A 415 21.52 11.10 15.01
CA ARG A 415 22.43 10.43 14.06
C ARG A 415 22.81 11.34 12.89
N ALA A 416 21.84 12.04 12.31
CA ALA A 416 22.10 12.97 11.21
C ALA A 416 23.06 14.11 11.59
N ARG A 417 22.95 14.63 12.82
CA ARG A 417 23.88 15.65 13.34
C ARG A 417 25.28 15.11 13.56
N ALA A 418 25.42 13.88 14.05
CA ALA A 418 26.72 13.23 14.26
C ALA A 418 27.47 13.00 12.93
N ASP A 419 26.76 12.55 11.89
CA ASP A 419 27.36 12.34 10.56
C ASP A 419 27.87 13.67 9.95
N THR A 420 27.13 14.76 10.12
CA THR A 420 27.52 16.09 9.60
C THR A 420 28.74 16.66 10.35
N ALA A 421 28.84 16.41 11.66
CA ALA A 421 30.00 16.80 12.47
C ALA A 421 31.27 16.00 12.13
N GLY A 422 31.12 14.73 11.74
CA GLY A 422 32.22 13.89 11.25
C GLY A 422 32.82 14.38 9.93
N ASP A 423 31.96 14.68 8.94
CA ASP A 423 32.42 15.15 7.62
C ASP A 423 33.14 16.50 7.70
N THR A 424 32.65 17.42 8.55
CA THR A 424 33.29 18.72 8.77
C THR A 424 34.67 18.60 9.44
N THR A 425 34.86 17.62 10.32
CA THR A 425 36.16 17.36 10.95
C THR A 425 37.16 16.79 9.94
N ILE A 426 36.72 15.88 9.07
CA ILE A 426 37.57 15.28 8.01
C ILE A 426 37.96 16.33 6.94
N GLU A 427 37.05 17.22 6.56
CA GLU A 427 37.38 18.33 5.66
C GLU A 427 38.39 19.30 6.28
N GLN A 428 38.27 19.59 7.57
CA GLN A 428 39.24 20.43 8.29
C GLN A 428 40.61 19.78 8.43
N GLU A 429 40.69 18.46 8.61
CA GLU A 429 41.96 17.72 8.63
C GLU A 429 42.60 17.59 7.24
N ARG A 430 41.81 17.50 6.16
CA ARG A 430 42.33 17.49 4.78
C ARG A 430 42.79 18.87 4.27
N ALA A 431 42.30 19.94 4.89
CA ALA A 431 42.67 21.31 4.56
C ALA A 431 43.94 21.80 5.29
N ARG A 432 44.45 21.02 6.24
CA ARG A 432 45.73 21.21 6.93
C ARG A 432 46.78 20.30 6.30
#